data_AF-A0AAF0F9I3-F1
#
_entry.id   AF-A0AAF0F9I3-F1
#
_cell.length_a   1.000
_cell.length_b   1.000
_cell.length_c   1.000
_cell.angle_alpha   90.00
_cell.angle_beta   90.00
_cell.angle_gamma   90.00
#
_symmetry.space_group_name_H-M   'P 1'
#
loop_
_entity.id
_entity.type
_entity.pdbx_description
1 polymer ?
#
loop_
_entity_poly.entity_id
_entity_poly.type
_entity_poly.pdbx_seq_one_letter_code
_entity_poly.pdbx_strand_id
1 'polypeptide(L)'
;MDDDWLASDDEEHYVEHHRLMEQRDRKKMESQFFNIGYTEGLEQGKLAHLQRGFDHGYNTVGMQVGRSFGQIRGSAHSLMHILAKRLSKASHRSSSHTSEELKKLMSEVQSFCAEFDAIKLEQIAEPDWENVQHEAEHHSQDDTDSYVAEKREEWRKRKDLLDTFQTRLTDLEKRTFK
;
A
#
# COMPACT_ATOMS: atom_id res chain seq x y z
N MET A 1 52.26 -56.36 42.99
CA MET A 1 52.89 -55.49 41.99
C MET A 1 51.99 -55.67 40.82
N ASP A 2 50.92 -54.89 40.80
CA ASP A 2 49.74 -55.16 39.99
C ASP A 2 49.64 -54.02 38.96
N ASP A 3 49.45 -54.45 37.72
CA ASP A 3 49.72 -53.78 36.46
C ASP A 3 48.88 -52.49 36.26
N ASP A 4 49.58 -51.37 36.10
CA ASP A 4 49.08 -50.06 35.70
C ASP A 4 48.89 -50.02 34.16
N TRP A 5 48.10 -50.96 33.62
CA TRP A 5 48.02 -51.26 32.18
C TRP A 5 46.70 -50.83 31.49
N LEU A 6 45.83 -50.09 32.18
CA LEU A 6 44.51 -49.69 31.66
C LEU A 6 44.24 -48.18 31.67
N ALA A 7 45.18 -47.33 32.12
CA ALA A 7 44.91 -45.90 32.33
C ALA A 7 45.46 -44.96 31.25
N SER A 8 46.54 -45.32 30.52
CA SER A 8 47.27 -44.34 29.73
C SER A 8 46.82 -44.16 28.27
N ASP A 9 46.32 -45.20 27.61
CA ASP A 9 46.01 -45.14 26.16
C ASP A 9 44.57 -44.66 25.87
N ASP A 10 43.63 -44.94 26.78
CA ASP A 10 42.25 -44.50 26.67
C ASP A 10 42.09 -43.00 27.03
N GLU A 11 42.75 -42.51 28.08
CA GLU A 11 42.63 -41.11 28.53
C GLU A 11 43.12 -40.09 27.49
N GLU A 12 44.23 -40.35 26.79
CA GLU A 12 44.73 -39.47 25.72
C GLU A 12 43.73 -39.39 24.54
N HIS A 13 43.09 -40.51 24.21
CA HIS A 13 42.09 -40.58 23.14
C HIS A 13 40.79 -39.85 23.51
N TYR A 14 40.38 -39.89 24.79
CA TYR A 14 39.25 -39.10 25.30
C TYR A 14 39.54 -37.59 25.29
N VAL A 15 40.74 -37.17 25.68
CA VAL A 15 41.14 -35.75 25.71
C VAL A 15 41.24 -35.17 24.30
N GLU A 16 41.82 -35.91 23.35
CA GLU A 16 41.92 -35.47 21.96
C GLU A 16 40.55 -35.42 21.26
N HIS A 17 39.68 -36.41 21.51
CA HIS A 17 38.31 -36.39 21.00
C HIS A 17 37.49 -35.23 21.60
N HIS A 18 37.68 -34.91 22.89
CA HIS A 18 37.05 -33.75 23.53
C HIS A 18 37.52 -32.44 22.89
N ARG A 19 38.83 -32.28 22.66
CA ARG A 19 39.39 -31.12 21.94
C ARG A 19 38.85 -30.96 20.52
N LEU A 20 38.70 -32.06 19.78
CA LEU A 20 38.12 -32.04 18.44
C LEU A 20 36.63 -31.65 18.45
N MET A 21 35.88 -32.13 19.44
CA MET A 21 34.49 -31.72 19.66
C MET A 21 34.39 -30.24 20.02
N GLU A 22 35.22 -29.75 20.95
CA GLU A 22 35.30 -28.33 21.34
C GLU A 22 35.62 -27.43 20.14
N GLN A 23 36.59 -27.80 19.31
CA GLN A 23 36.95 -27.03 18.12
C GLN A 23 35.81 -26.98 17.09
N ARG A 24 35.12 -28.11 16.88
CA ARG A 24 33.96 -28.19 16.00
C ARG A 24 32.81 -27.33 16.51
N ASP A 25 32.54 -27.38 17.81
CA ASP A 25 31.43 -26.63 18.40
C ASP A 25 31.74 -25.14 18.49
N ARG A 26 33.00 -24.75 18.72
CA ARG A 26 33.46 -23.37 18.55
C ARG A 26 33.22 -22.84 17.13
N LYS A 27 33.62 -23.58 16.10
CA LYS A 27 33.42 -23.17 14.70
C LYS A 27 31.94 -23.06 14.33
N LYS A 28 31.09 -23.94 14.88
CA LYS A 28 29.63 -23.83 14.72
C LYS A 28 29.07 -22.59 15.39
N MET A 29 29.47 -22.32 16.63
CA MET A 29 29.02 -21.13 17.35
C MET A 29 29.44 -19.86 16.60
N GLU A 30 30.69 -19.77 16.12
CA GLU A 30 31.17 -18.65 15.32
C GLU A 30 30.32 -18.45 14.06
N SER A 31 30.08 -19.51 13.28
CA SER A 31 29.22 -19.45 12.09
C SER A 31 27.79 -19.01 12.42
N GLN A 32 27.23 -19.48 13.53
CA GLN A 32 25.92 -19.04 14.01
C GLN A 32 25.91 -17.56 14.39
N PHE A 33 26.93 -17.05 15.10
CA PHE A 33 27.02 -15.63 15.45
C PHE A 33 27.12 -14.74 14.21
N PHE A 34 27.90 -15.13 13.20
CA PHE A 34 27.98 -14.38 11.94
C PHE A 34 26.64 -14.38 11.20
N ASN A 35 25.99 -15.54 11.09
CA ASN A 35 24.70 -15.62 10.41
C ASN A 35 23.62 -14.83 11.14
N ILE A 36 23.54 -14.97 12.48
CA ILE A 36 22.58 -14.25 13.32
C ILE A 36 22.82 -12.74 13.21
N GLY A 37 24.07 -12.29 13.35
CA GLY A 37 24.41 -10.87 13.23
C GLY A 37 24.10 -10.29 11.85
N TYR A 38 24.33 -11.05 10.78
CA TYR A 38 23.98 -10.65 9.42
C TYR A 38 22.45 -10.55 9.23
N THR A 39 21.70 -11.56 9.68
CA THR A 39 20.23 -11.53 9.60
C THR A 39 19.63 -10.41 10.44
N GLU A 40 20.15 -10.21 11.65
CA GLU A 40 19.68 -9.14 12.54
C GLU A 40 20.01 -7.77 11.97
N GLY A 41 21.21 -7.58 11.40
CA GLY A 41 21.58 -6.33 10.73
C GLY A 41 20.67 -6.01 9.54
N LEU A 42 20.31 -7.02 8.74
CA LEU A 42 19.35 -6.85 7.64
C LEU A 42 17.96 -6.48 8.15
N GLU A 43 17.47 -7.16 9.19
CA GLU A 43 16.16 -6.88 9.78
C GLU A 43 16.10 -5.48 10.40
N GLN A 44 17.14 -5.10 11.16
CA GLN A 44 17.25 -3.77 11.75
C GLN A 44 17.29 -2.69 10.67
N GLY A 45 18.07 -2.89 9.59
CA GLY A 45 18.13 -1.97 8.46
C GLY A 45 16.78 -1.80 7.77
N LYS A 46 16.06 -2.91 7.55
CA LYS A 46 14.71 -2.91 6.97
C LYS A 46 13.73 -2.16 7.87
N LEU A 47 13.68 -2.49 9.16
CA LEU A 47 12.75 -1.87 10.12
C LEU A 47 13.03 -0.38 10.32
N ALA A 48 14.30 0.04 10.32
CA ALA A 48 14.70 1.44 10.49
C ALA A 48 14.17 2.35 9.36
N HIS A 49 14.05 1.82 8.14
CA HIS A 49 13.60 2.58 6.96
C HIS A 49 12.13 2.35 6.62
N LEU A 50 11.54 1.23 7.05
CA LEU A 50 10.15 0.88 6.73
C LEU A 50 9.15 1.93 7.24
N GLN A 51 9.28 2.36 8.50
CA GLN A 51 8.37 3.36 9.04
C GLN A 51 8.54 4.72 8.35
N ARG A 52 9.78 5.13 8.09
CA ARG A 52 10.06 6.40 7.41
C ARG A 52 9.52 6.42 5.99
N GLY A 53 9.69 5.32 5.25
CA GLY A 53 9.14 5.18 3.89
C GLY A 53 7.61 5.23 3.89
N PHE A 54 6.97 4.54 4.85
CA PHE A 54 5.52 4.62 5.03
C PHE A 54 5.06 6.05 5.37
N ASP A 55 5.68 6.70 6.36
CA ASP A 55 5.32 8.04 6.79
C ASP A 55 5.49 9.05 5.65
N HIS A 56 6.54 8.89 4.84
CA HIS A 56 6.76 9.71 3.65
C HIS A 56 5.60 9.55 2.66
N GLY A 57 5.32 8.33 2.19
CA GLY A 57 4.24 8.08 1.22
C GLY A 57 2.85 8.45 1.75
N TYR A 58 2.61 8.24 3.05
CA TYR A 58 1.37 8.66 3.70
C TYR A 58 1.21 10.19 3.69
N ASN A 59 2.24 10.94 4.06
CA ASN A 59 2.15 12.40 4.15
C ASN A 59 2.15 13.10 2.78
N THR A 60 2.87 12.55 1.80
CA THR A 60 2.98 13.16 0.47
C THR A 60 1.75 12.88 -0.39
N VAL A 61 1.33 11.62 -0.49
CA VAL A 61 0.28 11.19 -1.43
C VAL A 61 -0.97 10.70 -0.70
N GLY A 62 -0.80 9.76 0.24
CA GLY A 62 -1.92 9.03 0.86
C GLY A 62 -2.93 9.92 1.58
N MET A 63 -2.44 10.87 2.39
CA MET A 63 -3.28 11.79 3.16
C MET A 63 -4.06 12.74 2.27
N GLN A 64 -3.41 13.31 1.24
CA GLN A 64 -4.03 14.29 0.36
C GLN A 64 -5.13 13.66 -0.49
N VAL A 65 -4.80 12.52 -1.13
CA VAL A 65 -5.74 11.74 -1.95
C VAL A 65 -6.86 11.16 -1.08
N GLY A 66 -6.54 10.60 0.09
CA GLY A 66 -7.54 10.05 1.00
C GLY A 66 -8.53 11.10 1.49
N ARG A 67 -8.05 12.33 1.78
CA ARG A 67 -8.90 13.44 2.20
C ARG A 67 -9.85 13.89 1.09
N SER A 68 -9.34 14.11 -0.12
CA SER A 68 -10.17 14.54 -1.25
C SER A 68 -11.21 13.47 -1.62
N PHE A 69 -10.80 12.20 -1.60
CA PHE A 69 -11.70 11.07 -1.83
C PHE A 69 -12.81 11.00 -0.78
N GLY A 70 -12.45 11.14 0.51
CA GLY A 70 -13.39 11.16 1.62
C GLY A 70 -14.38 12.33 1.54
N GLN A 71 -13.93 13.51 1.10
CA GLN A 71 -14.79 14.68 0.89
C GLN A 71 -15.82 14.43 -0.20
N ILE A 72 -15.40 13.96 -1.37
CA ILE A 72 -16.30 13.66 -2.50
C ILE A 72 -17.33 12.61 -2.09
N ARG A 73 -16.89 11.53 -1.43
CA ARG A 73 -17.76 10.45 -0.96
C ARG A 73 -18.77 10.94 0.07
N GLY A 74 -18.32 11.73 1.05
CA GLY A 74 -19.17 12.32 2.07
C GLY A 74 -20.27 13.22 1.49
N SER A 75 -19.88 14.10 0.55
CA SER A 75 -20.82 14.97 -0.16
C SER A 75 -21.82 14.18 -1.01
N ALA A 76 -21.37 13.19 -1.77
CA ALA A 76 -22.25 12.35 -2.59
C ALA A 76 -23.28 11.58 -1.73
N HIS A 77 -22.85 11.00 -0.61
CA HIS A 77 -23.76 10.33 0.34
C HIS A 77 -24.74 11.32 1.01
N SER A 78 -24.28 12.53 1.34
CA SER A 78 -25.15 13.61 1.85
C SER A 78 -26.24 13.97 0.84
N LEU A 79 -25.89 14.12 -0.44
CA LEU A 79 -26.85 14.36 -1.51
C LEU A 79 -27.87 13.23 -1.63
N MET A 80 -27.41 11.98 -1.63
CA MET A 80 -28.29 10.81 -1.66
C MET A 80 -29.30 10.83 -0.50
N HIS A 81 -28.85 11.16 0.72
CA HIS A 81 -29.72 11.27 1.89
C HIS A 81 -30.75 12.40 1.78
N ILE A 82 -30.33 13.57 1.27
CA ILE A 82 -31.22 14.71 1.04
C ILE A 82 -32.28 14.34 -0.01
N LEU A 83 -31.87 13.72 -1.12
CA LEU A 83 -32.79 13.29 -2.18
C LEU A 83 -33.77 12.23 -1.67
N ALA A 84 -33.32 11.24 -0.91
CA ALA A 84 -34.19 10.23 -0.30
C ALA A 84 -35.24 10.86 0.62
N LYS A 85 -34.86 11.85 1.45
CA LYS A 85 -35.79 12.61 2.29
C LYS A 85 -36.78 13.46 1.50
N ARG A 86 -36.37 14.02 0.35
CA ARG A 86 -37.26 14.78 -0.53
C ARG A 86 -38.25 13.87 -1.24
N LEU A 87 -37.78 12.72 -1.71
CA LEU A 87 -38.61 11.72 -2.38
C LEU A 87 -39.70 11.17 -1.45
N SER A 88 -39.35 10.84 -0.20
CA SER A 88 -40.33 10.39 0.79
C SER A 88 -41.38 11.47 1.06
N LYS A 89 -40.99 12.74 1.21
CA LYS A 89 -41.94 13.86 1.37
C LYS A 89 -42.82 14.10 0.14
N ALA A 90 -42.29 13.95 -1.07
CA ALA A 90 -43.05 14.13 -2.31
C ALA A 90 -44.11 13.03 -2.50
N SER A 91 -43.80 11.79 -2.10
CA SER A 91 -44.75 10.68 -2.11
C SER A 91 -46.02 10.94 -1.28
N HIS A 92 -45.93 11.77 -0.24
CA HIS A 92 -47.07 12.11 0.62
C HIS A 92 -47.94 13.25 0.06
N ARG A 93 -47.46 14.00 -0.95
CA ARG A 93 -48.15 15.20 -1.48
C ARG A 93 -48.80 14.99 -2.86
N SER A 94 -48.87 13.76 -3.36
CA SER A 94 -49.48 13.39 -4.67
C SER A 94 -49.00 14.20 -5.88
N SER A 95 -47.78 14.74 -5.85
CA SER A 95 -47.17 15.44 -6.99
C SER A 95 -46.40 14.43 -7.87
N SER A 96 -47.02 13.95 -8.96
CA SER A 96 -46.43 12.90 -9.81
C SER A 96 -45.17 13.34 -10.56
N HIS A 97 -45.15 14.56 -11.11
CA HIS A 97 -44.05 15.05 -11.95
C HIS A 97 -42.74 15.25 -11.20
N THR A 98 -42.77 15.89 -10.03
CA THR A 98 -41.59 16.13 -9.19
C THR A 98 -41.02 14.83 -8.61
N SER A 99 -41.86 13.80 -8.42
CA SER A 99 -41.42 12.50 -7.93
C SER A 99 -40.54 11.78 -8.96
N GLU A 100 -40.90 11.83 -10.24
CA GLU A 100 -40.11 11.21 -11.32
C GLU A 100 -38.77 11.93 -11.55
N GLU A 101 -38.73 13.26 -11.49
CA GLU A 101 -37.49 14.03 -11.58
C GLU A 101 -36.52 13.71 -10.43
N LEU A 102 -37.04 13.59 -9.20
CA LEU A 102 -36.25 13.22 -8.03
C LEU A 102 -35.71 11.79 -8.11
N LYS A 103 -36.50 10.83 -8.62
CA LYS A 103 -36.03 9.45 -8.86
C LYS A 103 -34.91 9.42 -9.89
N LYS A 104 -35.05 10.17 -10.99
CA LYS A 104 -34.00 10.29 -12.01
C LYS A 104 -32.71 10.84 -11.43
N LEU A 105 -32.79 11.93 -10.67
CA LEU A 105 -31.63 12.52 -10.01
C LEU A 105 -30.99 11.57 -8.99
N MET A 106 -31.81 10.82 -8.24
CA MET A 106 -31.32 9.79 -7.32
C MET A 106 -30.57 8.67 -8.05
N SER A 107 -31.08 8.20 -9.19
CA SER A 107 -30.39 7.19 -10.00
C SER A 107 -29.05 7.69 -10.55
N GLU A 108 -28.96 8.98 -10.89
CA GLU A 108 -27.74 9.61 -11.40
C GLU A 108 -26.66 9.78 -10.31
N VAL A 109 -27.08 10.13 -9.08
CA VAL A 109 -26.15 10.14 -7.93
C VAL A 109 -25.71 8.72 -7.58
N GLN A 110 -26.59 7.72 -7.67
CA GLN A 110 -26.21 6.32 -7.44
C GLN A 110 -25.23 5.80 -8.48
N SER A 111 -25.42 6.11 -9.76
CA SER A 111 -24.46 5.73 -10.81
C SER A 111 -23.12 6.43 -10.61
N PHE A 112 -23.12 7.71 -10.22
CA PHE A 112 -21.90 8.44 -9.85
C PHE A 112 -21.17 7.76 -8.69
N CYS A 113 -21.86 7.38 -7.61
CA CYS A 113 -21.25 6.69 -6.48
C CYS A 113 -20.65 5.34 -6.90
N ALA A 114 -21.36 4.57 -7.74
CA ALA A 114 -20.85 3.29 -8.24
C ALA A 114 -19.61 3.45 -9.13
N GLU A 115 -19.59 4.46 -10.00
CA GLU A 115 -18.43 4.82 -10.82
C GLU A 115 -17.24 5.25 -9.94
N PHE A 116 -17.50 6.04 -8.90
CA PHE A 116 -16.47 6.56 -8.00
C PHE A 116 -15.87 5.47 -7.10
N ASP A 117 -16.70 4.57 -6.57
CA ASP A 117 -16.26 3.44 -5.73
C ASP A 117 -15.45 2.39 -6.53
N ALA A 118 -15.58 2.35 -7.86
CA ALA A 118 -14.81 1.45 -8.72
C ALA A 118 -13.35 1.90 -8.94
N ILE A 119 -13.00 3.14 -8.57
CA ILE A 119 -11.68 3.71 -8.81
C ILE A 119 -10.69 3.23 -7.76
N LYS A 120 -9.52 2.79 -8.22
CA LYS A 120 -8.42 2.36 -7.35
C LYS A 120 -7.41 3.47 -7.12
N LEU A 121 -6.67 3.37 -6.02
CA LEU A 121 -5.60 4.29 -5.67
C LEU A 121 -4.54 4.40 -6.78
N GLU A 122 -4.19 3.29 -7.43
CA GLU A 122 -3.26 3.23 -8.57
C GLU A 122 -3.67 4.08 -9.79
N GLN A 123 -4.95 4.47 -9.86
CA GLN A 123 -5.49 5.29 -10.95
C GLN A 123 -5.45 6.78 -10.60
N ILE A 124 -5.21 7.12 -9.33
CA ILE A 124 -5.26 8.49 -8.79
C ILE A 124 -3.87 8.94 -8.30
N ALA A 125 -3.18 8.07 -7.57
CA ALA A 125 -1.89 8.34 -6.96
C ALA A 125 -0.76 8.19 -7.98
N GLU A 126 0.18 9.13 -7.96
CA GLU A 126 1.38 9.04 -8.79
C GLU A 126 2.16 7.74 -8.47
N PRO A 127 2.67 7.03 -9.48
CA PRO A 127 3.55 5.89 -9.28
C PRO A 127 4.82 6.31 -8.54
N ASP A 128 5.36 5.40 -7.74
CA ASP A 128 6.69 5.58 -7.16
C ASP A 128 7.74 5.46 -8.26
N TRP A 129 8.24 6.61 -8.72
CA TRP A 129 9.22 6.67 -9.80
C TRP A 129 10.56 6.02 -9.43
N GLU A 130 10.95 6.01 -8.15
CA GLU A 130 12.17 5.33 -7.71
C GLU A 130 12.02 3.83 -7.88
N ASN A 131 10.85 3.28 -7.52
CA ASN A 131 10.56 1.87 -7.73
C ASN A 131 10.45 1.51 -9.22
N VAL A 132 9.79 2.32 -10.04
CA VAL A 132 9.70 2.10 -11.50
C VAL A 132 11.08 2.14 -12.16
N GLN A 133 11.94 3.06 -11.72
CA GLN A 133 13.31 3.14 -12.19
C GLN A 133 14.10 1.88 -11.78
N HIS A 134 14.00 1.46 -10.52
CA HIS A 134 14.66 0.26 -10.02
C HIS A 134 14.21 -1.02 -10.75
N GLU A 135 12.91 -1.17 -11.01
CA GLU A 135 12.38 -2.27 -11.82
C GLU A 135 12.90 -2.24 -13.27
N ALA A 136 13.01 -1.05 -13.86
CA ALA A 136 13.56 -0.88 -15.21
C ALA A 136 15.05 -1.24 -15.28
N GLU A 137 15.84 -0.86 -14.26
CA GLU A 137 17.27 -1.19 -14.12
C GLU A 137 17.49 -2.71 -14.00
N HIS A 138 16.55 -3.44 -13.38
CA HIS A 138 16.64 -4.90 -13.24
C HIS A 138 16.19 -5.68 -14.48
N HIS A 139 15.28 -5.13 -15.30
CA HIS A 139 14.70 -5.84 -16.46
C HIS A 139 15.27 -5.41 -17.82
N SER A 140 15.88 -4.21 -17.92
CA SER A 140 16.40 -3.67 -19.18
C SER A 140 17.74 -2.96 -18.97
N GLN A 141 18.74 -3.31 -19.77
CA GLN A 141 20.10 -2.84 -19.58
C GLN A 141 20.47 -1.62 -20.45
N ASP A 142 19.61 -1.20 -21.39
CA ASP A 142 20.02 -0.31 -22.49
C ASP A 142 19.31 1.06 -22.59
N ASP A 143 18.20 1.35 -21.88
CA ASP A 143 17.61 2.71 -21.88
C ASP A 143 16.58 2.95 -20.76
N THR A 144 17.02 2.94 -19.50
CA THR A 144 16.16 3.13 -18.31
C THR A 144 15.56 4.54 -18.23
N ASP A 145 16.35 5.57 -18.56
CA ASP A 145 15.95 6.98 -18.45
C ASP A 145 14.84 7.35 -19.46
N SER A 146 14.93 6.85 -20.69
CA SER A 146 13.91 7.06 -21.72
C SER A 146 12.57 6.41 -21.34
N TYR A 147 12.61 5.18 -20.80
CA TYR A 147 11.42 4.47 -20.33
C TYR A 147 10.69 5.21 -19.20
N VAL A 148 11.44 5.67 -18.19
CA VAL A 148 10.86 6.42 -17.07
C VAL A 148 10.31 7.77 -17.54
N ALA A 149 10.99 8.46 -18.47
CA ALA A 149 10.53 9.73 -19.03
C ALA A 149 9.22 9.58 -19.83
N GLU A 150 9.10 8.53 -20.64
CA GLU A 150 7.86 8.22 -21.38
C GLU A 150 6.71 7.95 -20.41
N LYS A 151 6.94 7.13 -19.38
CA LYS A 151 5.93 6.82 -18.35
C LYS A 151 5.48 8.06 -17.58
N ARG A 152 6.40 8.98 -17.27
CA ARG A 152 6.06 10.28 -16.64
C ARG A 152 5.18 11.14 -17.53
N GLU A 153 5.47 11.16 -18.83
CA GLU A 153 4.68 11.93 -19.79
C GLU A 153 3.28 11.33 -19.99
N GLU A 154 3.18 10.00 -20.06
CA GLU A 154 1.90 9.29 -20.04
C GLU A 154 1.08 9.65 -18.80
N TRP A 155 1.72 9.68 -17.63
CA TRP A 155 1.05 10.03 -16.39
C TRP A 155 0.60 11.49 -16.35
N ARG A 156 1.45 12.42 -16.80
CA ARG A 156 1.12 13.86 -16.89
C ARG A 156 -0.05 14.13 -17.84
N LYS A 157 -0.20 13.30 -18.88
CA LYS A 157 -1.34 13.37 -19.82
C LYS A 157 -2.63 12.78 -19.24
N ARG A 158 -2.57 12.02 -18.14
CA ARG A 158 -3.78 11.55 -17.47
C ARG A 158 -4.51 12.76 -16.91
N LYS A 159 -5.74 12.94 -17.34
CA LYS A 159 -6.63 13.96 -16.80
C LYS A 159 -6.81 13.69 -15.32
N ASP A 160 -6.75 14.75 -14.50
CA ASP A 160 -7.02 14.63 -13.07
C ASP A 160 -8.45 14.13 -12.87
N LEU A 161 -8.57 12.85 -12.53
CA LEU A 161 -9.85 12.19 -12.36
C LEU A 161 -10.59 12.83 -11.19
N LEU A 162 -9.91 13.18 -10.11
CA LEU A 162 -10.55 13.76 -8.92
C LEU A 162 -11.20 15.10 -9.25
N ASP A 163 -10.54 15.95 -10.02
CA ASP A 163 -11.11 17.23 -10.47
C ASP A 163 -12.37 17.01 -11.35
N THR A 164 -12.36 15.99 -12.22
CA THR A 164 -13.56 15.66 -13.00
C THR A 164 -14.73 15.16 -12.14
N PHE A 165 -14.45 14.41 -11.08
CA PHE A 165 -15.48 13.97 -10.14
C PHE A 165 -15.98 15.12 -9.27
N GLN A 166 -15.10 16.03 -8.84
CA GLN A 166 -15.48 17.23 -8.10
C GLN A 166 -16.38 18.14 -8.94
N THR A 167 -16.01 18.42 -10.20
CA THR A 167 -16.83 19.25 -11.09
C THR A 167 -18.21 18.61 -11.34
N ARG A 168 -18.29 17.30 -11.63
CA ARG A 168 -19.57 16.57 -11.72
C ARG A 168 -20.39 16.67 -10.43
N LEU A 169 -19.76 16.49 -9.27
CA LEU A 169 -20.44 16.59 -7.99
C LEU A 169 -21.03 17.98 -7.77
N THR A 170 -20.28 19.04 -8.05
CA THR A 170 -20.79 20.42 -7.90
C THR A 170 -21.97 20.72 -8.83
N ASP A 171 -22.03 20.10 -10.02
CA ASP A 171 -23.18 20.19 -10.91
C ASP A 171 -24.42 19.49 -10.32
N LEU A 172 -24.24 18.28 -9.77
CA LEU A 172 -25.30 17.54 -9.08
C LEU A 172 -25.80 18.27 -7.82
N GLU A 173 -24.91 18.90 -7.06
CA GLU A 173 -25.29 19.73 -5.92
C GLU A 173 -26.18 20.90 -6.37
N LYS A 174 -25.76 21.66 -7.39
CA LYS A 174 -26.54 22.78 -7.94
C LYS A 174 -27.93 22.33 -8.40
N ARG A 175 -28.03 21.18 -9.05
CA ARG A 175 -29.33 20.62 -9.50
C ARG A 175 -30.21 20.15 -8.35
N THR A 176 -29.62 19.72 -7.23
CA THR A 176 -30.36 19.27 -6.06
C THR A 176 -30.90 20.44 -5.22
N PHE A 177 -30.16 21.55 -5.12
CA PHE A 177 -30.55 22.70 -4.30
C PHE A 177 -31.33 23.78 -5.04
N LYS A 178 -31.43 23.71 -6.37
CA LYS A 178 -32.35 24.51 -7.18
C LYS A 178 -33.81 24.07 -6.98
#